data_AF-A0A939XN47-F1
#
_entry.id   AF-A0A939XN47-F1
#
_cell.length_a   1.000
_cell.length_b   1.000
_cell.length_c   1.000
_cell.angle_alpha   90.00
_cell.angle_beta   90.00
_cell.angle_gamma   90.00
#
_symmetry.space_group_name_H-M   'P 1'
#
loop_
_entity.id
_entity.type
_entity.pdbx_description
1 polymer ?
#
loop_
_entity_poly.entity_id
_entity_poly.type
_entity_poly.pdbx_seq_one_letter_code
_entity_poly.pdbx_strand_id
1 'polypeptide(L)'
;MTTVILANGEFPSSERTAALLKQADRIICCDGAAERLLAAGIVPDLIVGDMDSLPLPLQERFAGIIRPDKDQETNDLTKAFKAAVDPLPEAIHLLGATGKREDHTMA
;
A
#
# COMPACT_ATOMS: atom_id res chain seq x y z
N MET A 1 16.86 0.21 -7.06
CA MET A 1 15.79 0.52 -6.11
C MET A 1 14.49 -0.10 -6.55
N THR A 2 14.00 -1.06 -5.78
CA THR A 2 12.75 -1.78 -6.00
C THR A 2 11.70 -1.26 -5.02
N THR A 3 10.57 -0.79 -5.54
CA THR A 3 9.44 -0.32 -4.72
C THR A 3 8.30 -1.33 -4.78
N VAL A 4 7.76 -1.70 -3.63
CA VAL A 4 6.56 -2.54 -3.53
C VAL A 4 5.38 -1.65 -3.13
N ILE A 5 4.29 -1.73 -3.89
CA ILE A 5 3.03 -1.10 -3.54
C ILE A 5 2.07 -2.20 -3.10
N LEU A 6 1.55 -2.09 -1.87
CA LEU A 6 0.52 -3.00 -1.36
C LEU A 6 -0.84 -2.30 -1.39
N ALA A 7 -1.72 -2.76 -2.28
CA ALA A 7 -3.07 -2.24 -2.40
C ALA A 7 -4.06 -2.92 -1.45
N ASN A 8 -5.25 -2.32 -1.28
CA ASN A 8 -6.31 -2.82 -0.40
C ASN A 8 -7.17 -3.94 -1.04
N GLY A 9 -6.53 -4.90 -1.71
CA GLY A 9 -7.19 -6.09 -2.28
C GLY A 9 -7.04 -7.32 -1.39
N GLU A 10 -6.78 -8.47 -2.00
CA GLU A 10 -6.41 -9.69 -1.27
C GLU A 10 -4.94 -9.61 -0.83
N PHE A 11 -4.69 -9.84 0.46
CA PHE A 11 -3.33 -9.78 0.97
C PHE A 11 -2.52 -10.95 0.42
N PRO A 12 -1.32 -10.71 -0.12
CA PRO A 12 -0.56 -11.75 -0.76
C PRO A 12 0.03 -12.74 0.26
N SER A 13 -0.57 -13.92 0.37
CA SER A 13 -0.13 -14.99 1.29
C SER A 13 0.94 -15.92 0.70
N SER A 14 1.42 -15.64 -0.52
CA SER A 14 2.40 -16.49 -1.19
C SER A 14 3.83 -16.22 -0.70
N GLU A 15 4.66 -17.26 -0.64
CA GLU A 15 6.06 -17.17 -0.21
C GLU A 15 6.89 -16.22 -1.09
N ARG A 16 6.60 -16.18 -2.40
CA ARG A 16 7.25 -15.25 -3.34
C ARG A 16 6.98 -13.79 -2.99
N THR A 17 5.75 -13.46 -2.61
CA THR A 17 5.37 -12.09 -2.25
C THR A 17 5.94 -11.65 -0.91
N ALA A 18 6.02 -12.57 0.06
CA ALA A 18 6.77 -12.32 1.29
C ALA A 18 8.26 -12.08 1.00
N ALA A 19 8.86 -12.85 0.09
CA ALA A 19 10.25 -12.66 -0.33
C ALA A 19 10.45 -11.32 -1.06
N LEU A 20 9.50 -10.87 -1.88
CA LEU A 20 9.53 -9.56 -2.53
C LEU A 20 9.44 -8.42 -1.51
N LEU A 21 8.51 -8.49 -0.56
CA LEU A 21 8.39 -7.50 0.51
C LEU A 21 9.68 -7.39 1.33
N LYS A 22 10.35 -8.52 1.60
CA LYS A 22 11.63 -8.54 2.33
C LYS A 22 12.82 -8.00 1.53
N GLN A 23 12.76 -8.08 0.20
CA GLN A 23 13.82 -7.62 -0.70
C GLN A 23 13.56 -6.20 -1.23
N ALA A 24 12.39 -5.63 -0.94
CA ALA A 24 12.03 -4.29 -1.38
C ALA A 24 12.88 -3.24 -0.66
N ASP A 25 13.36 -2.25 -1.41
CA ASP A 25 14.03 -1.09 -0.84
C ASP A 25 13.03 -0.10 -0.23
N ARG A 26 11.77 -0.13 -0.71
CA ARG A 26 10.71 0.76 -0.27
C ARG A 26 9.36 0.06 -0.35
N ILE A 27 8.58 0.15 0.73
CA ILE A 27 7.23 -0.44 0.82
C ILE A 27 6.21 0.68 1.02
N ILE A 28 5.33 0.85 0.05
CA ILE A 28 4.23 1.80 0.09
C ILE A 28 2.94 1.00 0.26
N CYS A 29 2.19 1.30 1.30
CA CYS A 29 0.98 0.59 1.63
C CYS A 29 -0.22 1.51 1.53
N CYS A 30 -1.32 1.03 0.95
CA CYS A 30 -2.61 1.70 1.12
C CYS A 30 -3.08 1.54 2.58
N ASP A 31 -3.74 2.56 3.13
CA ASP A 31 -4.27 2.57 4.49
C ASP A 31 -5.09 1.31 4.85
N GLY A 32 -5.98 0.86 3.97
CA GLY A 32 -6.77 -0.36 4.18
C GLY A 32 -5.99 -1.68 4.12
N ALA A 33 -4.74 -1.66 3.65
CA ALA A 33 -3.84 -2.82 3.68
C ALA A 33 -2.80 -2.74 4.82
N ALA A 34 -2.66 -1.58 5.47
CA ALA A 34 -1.61 -1.34 6.46
C ALA A 34 -1.74 -2.25 7.68
N GLU A 35 -2.96 -2.48 8.18
CA GLU A 35 -3.18 -3.40 9.29
C GLU A 35 -2.68 -4.83 8.99
N ARG A 36 -2.94 -5.31 7.77
CA ARG A 36 -2.54 -6.66 7.35
C ARG A 36 -1.04 -6.78 7.18
N LEU A 37 -0.40 -5.74 6.64
CA LEU A 37 1.05 -5.68 6.52
C LEU A 37 1.72 -5.68 7.90
N LEU A 38 1.19 -4.89 8.84
CA LEU A 38 1.65 -4.85 10.23
C LEU A 38 1.42 -6.19 10.95
N ALA A 39 0.29 -6.85 10.71
CA ALA A 39 0.01 -8.18 11.24
C ALA A 39 0.98 -9.25 10.70
N ALA A 40 1.51 -9.07 9.48
CA ALA A 40 2.57 -9.90 8.93
C ALA A 40 3.97 -9.59 9.51
N GLY A 41 4.07 -8.63 10.44
CA GLY A 41 5.32 -8.20 11.07
C GLY A 41 6.20 -7.33 10.16
N ILE A 42 5.63 -6.76 9.09
CA ILE A 42 6.34 -5.91 8.14
C ILE A 42 5.88 -4.47 8.37
N VAL A 43 6.84 -3.55 8.48
CA VAL A 43 6.56 -2.12 8.67
C VAL A 43 6.67 -1.43 7.31
N PRO A 44 5.61 -0.73 6.83
CA PRO A 44 5.70 0.06 5.61
C PRO A 44 6.60 1.28 5.79
N ASP A 45 7.20 1.76 4.71
CA ASP A 45 7.94 3.02 4.66
C ASP A 45 6.99 4.22 4.47
N LEU A 46 5.85 4.00 3.82
CA LEU A 46 4.86 5.02 3.56
C LEU A 46 3.46 4.40 3.59
N ILE A 47 2.52 5.07 4.26
CA ILE A 47 1.10 4.72 4.24
C ILE A 47 0.35 5.83 3.51
N VAL A 48 -0.42 5.48 2.47
CA VAL A 48 -1.13 6.44 1.62
C VAL A 48 -2.62 6.11 1.61
N GLY A 49 -3.46 7.13 1.71
CA GLY A 49 -4.92 6.99 1.66
C GLY A 49 -5.61 8.14 2.40
N ASP A 50 -6.91 8.02 2.58
CA ASP A 50 -7.73 8.97 3.35
C ASP A 50 -7.70 8.72 4.87
N MET A 51 -7.12 7.60 5.32
CA MET A 51 -6.96 7.19 6.72
C MET A 51 -8.28 6.83 7.42
N ASP A 52 -9.40 6.66 6.70
CA ASP A 52 -10.65 6.17 7.28
C ASP A 52 -10.58 4.68 7.61
N SER A 53 -9.76 3.92 6.86
CA SER A 53 -9.58 2.48 7.07
C SER A 53 -8.57 2.11 8.15
N LEU A 54 -7.77 3.06 8.64
CA LEU A 54 -6.70 2.80 9.61
C LEU A 54 -7.13 3.22 11.03
N PRO A 55 -7.06 2.35 12.05
CA PRO A 55 -7.39 2.73 13.43
C PRO A 55 -6.53 3.89 13.96
N LEU A 56 -7.14 4.79 14.75
CA LEU A 56 -6.45 5.94 15.37
C LEU A 56 -5.13 5.58 16.09
N PRO A 57 -5.03 4.50 16.89
CA PRO A 57 -3.76 4.14 17.54
C PRO A 57 -2.63 3.84 16.55
N LEU A 58 -2.97 3.28 15.38
CA LEU A 58 -2.00 3.03 14.32
C LEU A 58 -1.67 4.33 13.57
N GLN A 59 -2.66 5.20 13.36
CA GLN A 59 -2.42 6.52 12.80
C GLN A 59 -1.43 7.34 13.64
N GLU A 60 -1.60 7.36 14.95
CA GLU A 60 -0.68 8.07 15.86
C GLU A 60 0.71 7.43 15.85
N ARG A 61 0.78 6.09 15.91
CA ARG A 61 2.05 5.36 15.90
C ARG A 61 2.85 5.56 14.60
N PHE A 62 2.17 5.66 13.46
CA PHE A 62 2.77 5.77 12.15
C PHE A 62 2.62 7.17 11.53
N ALA A 63 2.29 8.18 12.32
CA ALA A 63 2.09 9.56 11.85
C ALA A 63 3.29 10.13 11.07
N GLY A 64 4.52 9.66 11.36
CA GLY A 64 5.73 10.05 10.65
C GLY A 64 5.88 9.48 9.23
N ILE A 65 5.17 8.40 8.91
CA ILE A 65 5.20 7.72 7.59
C ILE A 65 3.84 7.79 6.87
N ILE A 66 2.81 8.33 7.52
CA ILE A 66 1.49 8.51 6.94
C ILE A 66 1.52 9.74 6.05
N ARG A 67 1.08 9.56 4.81
CA ARG A 67 0.89 10.63 3.84
C ARG A 67 -0.61 10.71 3.51
N PRO A 68 -1.36 11.51 4.27
CA PRO A 68 -2.79 11.63 4.07
C PRO A 68 -3.03 12.35 2.74
N ASP A 69 -3.86 11.76 1.89
CA ASP A 69 -4.24 12.35 0.63
C ASP A 69 -5.77 12.41 0.56
N LYS A 70 -6.29 13.64 0.69
CA LYS A 70 -7.72 13.94 0.77
C LYS A 70 -8.39 13.99 -0.61
N ASP A 71 -7.66 13.70 -1.67
CA ASP A 71 -8.21 13.68 -3.03
C ASP A 71 -9.21 12.52 -3.14
N GLN A 72 -10.51 12.82 -3.10
CA GLN A 72 -11.57 11.82 -3.22
C GLN A 72 -11.84 11.42 -4.69
N GLU A 73 -11.21 12.13 -5.64
CA GLU A 73 -11.36 11.86 -7.07
C GLU A 73 -10.46 10.69 -7.53
N THR A 74 -9.37 10.41 -6.82
CA THR A 74 -8.46 9.31 -7.13
C THR A 74 -8.46 8.22 -6.06
N ASN A 75 -8.36 6.96 -6.52
CA ASN A 75 -8.27 5.82 -5.61
C ASN A 75 -6.91 5.75 -4.89
N ASP A 76 -6.87 5.05 -3.75
CA ASP A 76 -5.65 4.90 -2.92
C ASP A 76 -4.49 4.27 -3.67
N LEU A 77 -4.78 3.38 -4.62
CA LEU A 77 -3.77 2.79 -5.48
C LEU A 77 -3.07 3.84 -6.37
N THR A 78 -3.83 4.76 -6.95
CA THR A 78 -3.30 5.84 -7.80
C THR A 78 -2.43 6.78 -6.95
N LYS A 79 -2.88 7.11 -5.74
CA LYS A 79 -2.12 7.92 -4.79
C LYS A 79 -0.81 7.23 -4.38
N ALA A 80 -0.87 5.94 -4.05
CA ALA A 80 0.30 5.13 -3.71
C ALA A 80 1.27 5.02 -4.89
N PHE A 81 0.77 4.85 -6.11
CA PHE A 81 1.59 4.81 -7.32
C PHE A 81 2.28 6.15 -7.59
N LYS A 82 1.58 7.29 -7.44
CA LYS A 82 2.17 8.62 -7.52
C LYS A 82 3.30 8.81 -6.50
N ALA A 83 3.13 8.31 -5.28
CA ALA A 83 4.18 8.35 -4.25
C ALA A 83 5.34 7.39 -4.53
N ALA A 84 5.09 6.30 -5.28
CA ALA A 84 6.10 5.32 -5.66
C ALA A 84 7.01 5.79 -6.79
N VAL A 85 6.47 6.58 -7.73
CA VAL A 85 7.23 7.08 -8.89
C VAL A 85 8.06 8.34 -8.59
N ASP A 86 8.00 8.85 -7.35
CA ASP A 86 8.79 9.99 -6.91
C ASP A 86 9.61 9.62 -5.65
N PRO A 87 10.94 9.40 -5.79
CA PRO A 87 11.70 9.31 -7.04
C PRO A 87 11.36 8.05 -7.87
N LEU A 88 11.61 8.09 -9.18
CA LEU A 88 11.27 6.98 -10.09
C LEU A 88 12.14 5.74 -9.79
N PRO A 89 11.55 4.60 -9.42
CA PRO A 89 12.29 3.39 -9.10
C PRO A 89 12.59 2.57 -10.38
N GLU A 90 13.53 1.62 -10.28
CA GLU A 90 13.86 0.72 -11.39
C GLU A 90 12.77 -0.32 -11.62
N ALA A 91 12.07 -0.71 -10.56
CA ALA A 91 10.96 -1.66 -10.61
C ALA A 91 9.89 -1.29 -9.58
N ILE A 92 8.63 -1.45 -9.99
CA ILE A 92 7.46 -1.34 -9.10
C ILE A 92 6.73 -2.67 -9.12
N HIS A 93 6.60 -3.29 -7.94
CA HIS A 93 5.78 -4.49 -7.76
C HIS A 93 4.47 -4.10 -7.09
N LEU A 94 3.37 -4.27 -7.81
CA LEU A 94 2.04 -4.05 -7.27
C LEU A 94 1.50 -5.37 -6.71
N LEU A 95 1.25 -5.41 -5.41
CA LEU A 95 0.72 -6.55 -4.69
C LEU A 95 -0.67 -6.24 -4.13
N GLY A 96 -1.51 -7.26 -4.05
CA GLY A 96 -2.86 -7.13 -3.49
C GLY A 96 -3.75 -6.15 -4.25
N ALA A 97 -3.52 -5.91 -5.55
CA ALA A 97 -4.43 -5.12 -6.39
C ALA A 97 -5.67 -5.91 -6.84
N THR A 98 -5.64 -7.23 -6.71
CA THR A 98 -6.72 -8.14 -7.12
C THR A 98 -7.38 -8.77 -5.90
N GLY A 99 -8.66 -9.17 -6.01
CA GLY A 99 -9.31 -10.06 -5.03
C GLY A 99 -10.33 -9.45 -4.05
N LYS A 100 -10.65 -8.14 -4.11
CA LYS A 100 -11.72 -7.55 -3.25
C LYS A 100 -12.92 -6.93 -3.95
N ARG A 101 -12.99 -6.95 -5.29
CA ARG A 101 -14.21 -6.79 -6.10
C ARG A 101 -13.79 -6.74 -7.57
N GLU A 102 -14.25 -7.70 -8.37
CA GLU A 102 -14.33 -7.59 -9.84
C GLU A 102 -15.64 -6.86 -10.22
N ASP A 103 -15.99 -5.80 -9.49
CA ASP A 103 -17.16 -4.98 -9.83
C ASP A 103 -16.67 -3.59 -10.24
N HIS A 104 -15.97 -3.58 -11.36
CA HIS A 104 -16.03 -2.48 -12.32
C HIS A 104 -15.89 -3.10 -13.70
N THR A 105 -17.00 -3.72 -14.13
CA THR A 105 -17.29 -3.79 -15.56
C THR A 105 -17.22 -2.35 -16.08
N MET A 106 -16.31 -2.12 -17.03
CA MET A 106 -16.13 -0.85 -17.71
C MET A 106 -17.48 -0.34 -18.26
N ALA A 107 -17.73 0.95 -18.09
CA ALA A 107 -18.67 1.67 -18.95
C ALA A 107 -17.99 1.95 -20.31
#